data_AF-A0A926MUY5-F1
#
_entry.id   AF-A0A926MUY5-F1
#
_cell.length_a   1.000
_cell.length_b   1.000
_cell.length_c   1.000
_cell.angle_alpha   90.00
_cell.angle_beta   90.00
_cell.angle_gamma   90.00
#
_symmetry.space_group_name_H-M   'P 1'
#
loop_
_entity.id
_entity.type
_entity.pdbx_description
1 polymer ?
#
loop_
_entity_poly.entity_id
_entity_poly.type
_entity_poly.pdbx_seq_one_letter_code
_entity_poly.pdbx_strand_id
1 'polypeptide(L)'
;MTDELSFEAYLGLFQNKFEIYLLDKKNLKNIYKEEVYLENGLDLIDYNLLHSFLDNNIFKIEKLTGNFLRSIVVVIENDQTLNCSIGIKKKNYGEKISKHYLESSLLELKDLFKDNYQNNKIMHFVINRCLIDGINYTSFDKEIDGEDMIIEVNFIYISNNLVKEISNVLEKYQIKIDHLFEKKYIKNLFKGEHLDLSLIAFKIQSGHNKNEITLVPKSMKKTGFFEKFFQLFS
;
A
#
# COMPACT_ATOMS: atom_id res chain seq x y z
N MET A 1 25.67 -2.93 -0.89
CA MET A 1 25.12 -1.95 -1.85
C MET A 1 24.34 -2.76 -2.86
N THR A 2 23.04 -2.92 -2.64
CA THR A 2 22.14 -3.60 -3.57
C THR A 2 21.88 -2.65 -4.72
N ASP A 3 22.27 -3.03 -5.94
CA ASP A 3 21.83 -2.34 -7.15
C ASP A 3 20.30 -2.25 -7.09
N GLU A 4 19.76 -1.06 -6.85
CA GLU A 4 18.34 -0.83 -7.07
C GLU A 4 18.05 -1.23 -8.51
N LEU A 5 17.17 -2.23 -8.68
CA LEU A 5 16.68 -2.62 -9.99
C LEU A 5 16.29 -1.35 -10.72
N SER A 6 16.83 -1.10 -11.92
CA SER A 6 16.57 0.12 -12.68
C SER A 6 15.11 0.21 -13.13
N PHE A 7 14.42 -0.93 -13.19
CA PHE A 7 13.07 -1.06 -13.68
C PHE A 7 12.12 -1.59 -12.62
N GLU A 8 10.85 -1.18 -12.71
CA GLU A 8 9.78 -1.65 -11.85
C GLU A 8 8.50 -1.85 -12.66
N ALA A 9 7.82 -2.97 -12.44
CA ALA A 9 6.60 -3.31 -13.14
C ALA A 9 5.36 -2.92 -12.32
N TYR A 10 4.31 -2.49 -13.01
CA TYR A 10 3.03 -2.12 -12.42
C TYR A 10 1.89 -2.80 -13.15
N LEU A 11 0.94 -3.35 -12.41
CA LEU A 11 -0.28 -3.97 -12.94
C LEU A 11 -1.50 -3.18 -12.45
N GLY A 12 -2.25 -2.63 -13.38
CA GLY A 12 -3.54 -1.99 -13.16
C GLY A 12 -4.69 -2.97 -13.36
N LEU A 13 -5.53 -3.15 -12.35
CA LEU A 13 -6.73 -3.98 -12.40
C LEU A 13 -7.96 -3.09 -12.21
N PHE A 14 -8.66 -2.76 -13.30
CA PHE A 14 -9.77 -1.82 -13.29
C PHE A 14 -11.04 -2.44 -13.87
N GLN A 15 -12.19 -1.82 -13.57
CA GLN A 15 -13.50 -2.31 -14.01
C GLN A 15 -13.63 -2.48 -15.53
N ASN A 16 -12.97 -1.64 -16.33
CA ASN A 16 -13.10 -1.64 -17.79
C ASN A 16 -11.85 -2.10 -18.55
N LYS A 17 -10.71 -2.23 -17.88
CA LYS A 17 -9.47 -2.69 -18.50
C LYS A 17 -8.43 -3.16 -17.49
N PHE A 18 -7.50 -3.98 -17.97
CA PHE A 18 -6.22 -4.20 -17.33
C PHE A 18 -5.13 -3.42 -18.04
N GLU A 19 -4.15 -2.95 -17.27
CA GLU A 19 -2.99 -2.23 -17.79
C GLU A 19 -1.72 -2.81 -17.18
N ILE A 20 -0.62 -2.80 -17.92
CA ILE A 20 0.70 -3.14 -17.39
C ILE A 20 1.74 -2.16 -17.87
N TYR A 21 2.64 -1.78 -16.97
CA TYR A 21 3.68 -0.79 -17.21
C TYR A 21 5.03 -1.33 -16.77
N LEU A 22 6.09 -0.92 -17.46
CA LEU A 22 7.48 -1.05 -17.02
C LEU A 22 8.09 0.34 -16.92
N LEU A 23 8.30 0.80 -15.69
CA LEU A 23 8.87 2.10 -15.39
C LEU A 23 10.39 2.00 -15.28
N ASP A 24 11.11 2.86 -16.01
CA ASP A 24 12.50 3.18 -15.71
C ASP A 24 12.54 4.19 -14.56
N LYS A 25 12.99 3.74 -13.38
CA LYS A 25 13.03 4.57 -12.17
C LYS A 25 14.06 5.69 -12.25
N LYS A 26 15.10 5.55 -13.07
CA LYS A 26 16.15 6.58 -13.22
C LYS A 26 15.67 7.69 -14.14
N ASN A 27 15.03 7.33 -15.24
CA ASN A 27 14.55 8.29 -16.23
C ASN A 27 13.11 8.74 -16.00
N LEU A 28 12.41 8.15 -15.03
CA LEU A 28 11.00 8.41 -14.71
C LEU A 28 10.11 8.31 -15.96
N LYS A 29 10.32 7.26 -16.76
CA LYS A 29 9.61 7.05 -18.02
C LYS A 29 9.21 5.59 -18.19
N ASN A 30 7.99 5.37 -18.64
CA ASN A 30 7.54 4.04 -19.04
C ASN A 30 8.21 3.62 -20.35
N ILE A 31 8.94 2.52 -20.30
CA ILE A 31 9.58 1.89 -21.48
C ILE A 31 8.72 0.78 -22.09
N TYR A 32 7.70 0.34 -21.36
CA TYR A 32 6.67 -0.58 -21.83
C TYR A 32 5.33 -0.19 -21.25
N LYS A 33 4.27 -0.28 -22.06
CA LYS A 33 2.88 -0.06 -21.67
C LYS A 33 1.99 -0.87 -22.59
N GLU A 34 1.10 -1.66 -22.01
CA GLU A 34 0.05 -2.39 -22.73
C GLU A 34 -1.25 -2.35 -21.93
N GLU A 35 -2.37 -2.45 -22.63
CA GLU A 35 -3.70 -2.49 -22.04
C GLU A 35 -4.61 -3.48 -22.75
N VAL A 36 -5.60 -4.02 -22.03
CA VAL A 36 -6.66 -4.85 -22.59
C VAL A 36 -7.99 -4.44 -21.98
N TYR A 37 -9.02 -4.26 -22.82
CA TYR A 37 -10.35 -3.87 -22.39
C TYR A 37 -11.18 -5.09 -22.02
N LEU A 38 -12.02 -4.92 -20.99
CA LEU A 38 -12.98 -5.92 -20.53
C LEU A 38 -14.30 -5.72 -21.28
N GLU A 39 -14.86 -6.79 -21.85
CA GLU A 39 -16.14 -6.75 -22.58
C GLU A 39 -17.34 -6.56 -21.63
N ASN A 40 -17.22 -6.99 -20.38
CA ASN A 40 -18.27 -6.93 -19.37
C ASN A 40 -17.79 -6.11 -18.16
N GLY A 41 -18.40 -4.94 -17.93
CA GLY A 41 -18.13 -4.10 -16.75
C GLY A 41 -18.72 -4.66 -15.46
N LEU A 42 -18.52 -5.94 -15.19
CA LEU A 42 -18.86 -6.56 -13.91
C LEU A 42 -17.76 -6.26 -12.90
N ASP A 43 -18.10 -6.07 -11.63
CA ASP A 43 -17.14 -5.76 -10.54
C ASP A 43 -16.21 -6.93 -10.14
N LEU A 44 -16.22 -8.00 -10.94
CA LEU A 44 -15.43 -9.19 -10.76
C LEU A 44 -14.25 -9.18 -11.73
N ILE A 45 -13.06 -9.50 -11.22
CA ILE A 45 -11.86 -9.62 -12.04
C ILE A 45 -12.01 -10.85 -12.94
N ASP A 46 -11.93 -10.66 -14.26
CA ASP A 46 -11.81 -11.77 -15.20
C ASP A 46 -10.41 -12.39 -15.11
N TYR A 47 -10.28 -13.44 -14.29
CA TYR A 47 -9.02 -14.13 -14.07
C TYR A 47 -8.50 -14.88 -15.29
N ASN A 48 -9.37 -15.28 -16.24
CA ASN A 48 -8.94 -15.92 -17.47
C ASN A 48 -8.30 -14.91 -18.41
N LEU A 49 -8.95 -13.74 -18.56
CA LEU A 49 -8.38 -12.63 -19.32
C LEU A 49 -7.07 -12.18 -18.66
N LEU A 50 -7.05 -12.02 -17.34
CA LEU A 50 -5.85 -11.63 -16.60
C LEU A 50 -4.69 -12.58 -16.86
N HIS A 51 -4.93 -13.89 -16.86
CA HIS A 51 -3.91 -14.88 -17.20
C HIS A 51 -3.36 -14.68 -18.62
N SER A 52 -4.24 -14.61 -19.63
CA SER A 52 -3.81 -14.43 -21.02
C SER A 52 -3.08 -13.10 -21.25
N PHE A 53 -3.46 -12.06 -20.51
CA PHE A 53 -2.81 -10.76 -20.55
C PHE A 53 -1.41 -10.84 -19.90
N LEU A 54 -1.29 -11.49 -18.76
CA LEU A 54 -0.01 -11.64 -18.06
C LEU A 54 0.98 -12.53 -18.83
N ASP A 55 0.54 -13.67 -19.39
CA ASP A 55 1.38 -14.57 -20.20
C ASP A 55 2.15 -13.81 -21.29
N ASN A 56 1.43 -12.98 -22.05
CA ASN A 56 2.00 -12.23 -23.17
C ASN A 56 2.93 -11.11 -22.71
N ASN A 57 2.54 -10.40 -21.64
CA ASN A 57 3.23 -9.19 -21.22
C ASN A 57 4.44 -9.45 -20.33
N ILE A 58 4.38 -10.44 -19.43
CA ILE A 58 5.51 -10.80 -18.56
C ILE A 58 6.69 -11.24 -19.43
N PHE A 59 6.45 -12.13 -20.39
CA PHE A 59 7.49 -12.59 -21.31
C PHE A 59 8.18 -11.44 -22.06
N LYS A 60 7.39 -10.47 -22.57
CA LYS A 60 7.92 -9.28 -23.23
C LYS A 60 8.74 -8.40 -22.28
N ILE A 61 8.25 -8.17 -21.07
CA ILE A 61 8.94 -7.38 -20.04
C ILE A 61 10.28 -8.03 -19.68
N GLU A 62 10.31 -9.33 -19.41
CA GLU A 62 11.54 -10.05 -19.06
C GLU A 62 12.56 -10.04 -20.19
N LYS A 63 12.09 -10.12 -21.45
CA LYS A 63 12.95 -9.99 -22.62
C LYS A 63 13.56 -8.59 -22.75
N LEU A 64 12.79 -7.54 -22.42
CA LEU A 64 13.26 -6.15 -22.45
C LEU A 64 14.29 -5.86 -21.35
N THR A 65 14.06 -6.38 -20.15
CA THR A 65 14.95 -6.16 -18.99
C THR A 65 16.14 -7.11 -18.94
N GLY A 66 16.07 -8.24 -19.66
CA GLY A 66 17.04 -9.33 -19.60
C GLY A 66 17.02 -10.08 -18.27
N ASN A 67 16.00 -9.88 -17.43
CA ASN A 67 15.91 -10.41 -16.07
C ASN A 67 14.50 -10.91 -15.76
N PHE A 68 14.40 -11.95 -14.94
CA PHE A 68 13.11 -12.45 -14.46
C PHE A 68 12.41 -11.41 -13.59
N LEU A 69 11.12 -11.21 -13.83
CA LEU A 69 10.28 -10.33 -13.05
C LEU A 69 9.94 -11.04 -11.73
N ARG A 70 10.45 -10.54 -10.60
CA ARG A 70 10.25 -11.17 -9.28
C ARG A 70 9.10 -10.57 -8.48
N SER A 71 8.78 -9.32 -8.75
CA SER A 71 7.74 -8.60 -8.04
C SER A 71 7.07 -7.56 -8.92
N ILE A 72 5.84 -7.21 -8.56
CA ILE A 72 5.03 -6.23 -9.29
C ILE A 72 4.22 -5.39 -8.30
N VAL A 73 4.06 -4.11 -8.61
CA VAL A 73 3.16 -3.21 -7.88
C VAL A 73 1.77 -3.34 -8.48
N VAL A 74 0.76 -3.58 -7.64
CA VAL A 74 -0.63 -3.72 -8.10
C VAL A 74 -1.42 -2.46 -7.74
N VAL A 75 -2.11 -1.89 -8.72
CA VAL A 75 -3.07 -0.79 -8.53
C VAL A 75 -4.45 -1.33 -8.87
N ILE A 76 -5.38 -1.30 -7.91
CA ILE A 76 -6.71 -1.86 -8.06
C ILE A 76 -7.80 -0.79 -7.99
N GLU A 77 -8.83 -0.95 -8.80
CA GLU A 77 -10.11 -0.26 -8.68
C GLU A 77 -11.19 -1.33 -8.53
N ASN A 78 -11.74 -1.43 -7.33
CA ASN A 78 -12.75 -2.43 -7.00
C ASN A 78 -13.68 -1.90 -5.91
N ASP A 79 -14.98 -2.16 -6.07
CA ASP A 79 -16.04 -1.71 -5.17
C ASP A 79 -15.98 -2.35 -3.77
N GLN A 80 -15.23 -3.44 -3.62
CA GLN A 80 -14.92 -4.04 -2.31
C GLN A 80 -13.88 -3.25 -1.52
N THR A 81 -13.32 -2.18 -2.09
CA THR A 81 -12.45 -1.27 -1.35
C THR A 81 -13.27 -0.44 -0.38
N LEU A 82 -12.88 -0.47 0.90
CA LEU A 82 -13.57 0.21 1.99
C LEU A 82 -12.63 1.17 2.71
N ASN A 83 -13.24 2.14 3.39
CA ASN A 83 -12.55 3.14 4.18
C ASN A 83 -13.05 3.10 5.62
N CYS A 84 -12.14 3.24 6.59
CA CYS A 84 -12.47 3.36 8.01
C CYS A 84 -11.62 4.44 8.64
N SER A 85 -12.29 5.41 9.29
CA SER A 85 -11.61 6.45 10.07
C SER A 85 -11.65 6.12 11.55
N ILE A 86 -10.49 6.17 12.20
CA ILE A 86 -10.33 5.86 13.62
C ILE A 86 -9.60 7.03 14.29
N GLY A 87 -10.06 7.41 15.47
CA GLY A 87 -9.44 8.47 16.27
C GLY A 87 -9.09 7.99 17.66
N ILE A 88 -7.96 8.46 18.20
CA ILE A 88 -7.59 8.29 19.60
C ILE A 88 -7.22 9.65 20.21
N LYS A 89 -7.61 9.83 21.47
CA LYS A 89 -7.15 10.94 22.31
C LYS A 89 -6.27 10.37 23.41
N LYS A 90 -5.08 10.95 23.59
CA LYS A 90 -4.14 10.56 24.63
C LYS A 90 -3.64 11.77 25.41
N LYS A 91 -3.58 11.59 26.72
CA LYS A 91 -2.86 12.50 27.61
C LYS A 91 -1.37 12.23 27.52
N ASN A 92 -0.59 13.28 27.32
CA ASN A 92 0.84 13.28 27.47
C ASN A 92 1.20 13.44 28.96
N TYR A 93 1.82 12.40 29.53
CA TYR A 93 2.32 12.43 30.91
C TYR A 93 3.83 12.71 30.99
N GLY A 94 4.50 12.85 29.84
CA GLY A 94 5.89 13.27 29.76
C GLY A 94 6.02 14.78 29.48
N GLU A 95 7.25 15.30 29.46
CA GLU A 95 7.47 16.73 29.19
C GLU A 95 7.06 17.14 27.77
N LYS A 96 7.28 16.27 26.77
CA LYS A 96 7.02 16.58 25.36
C LYS A 96 6.45 15.40 24.57
N ILE A 97 5.69 15.73 23.54
CA ILE A 97 5.22 14.79 22.53
C ILE A 97 6.32 14.60 21.49
N SER A 98 6.91 13.40 21.50
CA SER A 98 7.98 13.01 20.57
C SER A 98 7.43 12.22 19.38
N LYS A 99 8.25 12.07 18.32
CA LYS A 99 7.93 11.22 17.17
C LYS A 99 7.63 9.77 17.59
N HIS A 100 8.37 9.24 18.57
CA HIS A 100 8.13 7.90 19.11
C HIS A 100 6.74 7.78 19.77
N TYR A 101 6.26 8.84 20.41
CA TYR A 101 4.93 8.87 20.99
C TYR A 101 3.84 8.81 19.91
N LEU A 102 4.04 9.53 18.80
CA LEU A 102 3.18 9.42 17.61
C LEU A 102 3.23 8.01 17.00
N GLU A 103 4.43 7.45 16.78
CA GLU A 103 4.61 6.11 16.22
C GLU A 103 3.92 5.03 17.08
N SER A 104 4.05 5.10 18.40
CA SER A 104 3.36 4.16 19.31
C SER A 104 1.85 4.28 19.25
N SER A 105 1.33 5.49 19.07
CA SER A 105 -0.10 5.76 18.93
C SER A 105 -0.66 5.30 17.57
N LEU A 106 0.12 5.45 16.50
CA LEU A 106 -0.21 4.89 15.18
C LEU A 106 -0.17 3.36 15.16
N LEU A 107 0.75 2.74 15.92
CA LEU A 107 0.78 1.29 16.09
C LEU A 107 -0.47 0.78 16.80
N GLU A 108 -0.91 1.47 17.86
CA GLU A 108 -2.16 1.13 18.55
C GLU A 108 -3.38 1.24 17.64
N LEU A 109 -3.48 2.32 16.85
CA LEU A 109 -4.55 2.48 15.85
C LEU A 109 -4.54 1.35 14.80
N LYS A 110 -3.35 0.93 14.36
CA LYS A 110 -3.18 -0.19 13.42
C LYS A 110 -3.58 -1.53 14.04
N ASP A 111 -3.21 -1.77 15.29
CA ASP A 111 -3.55 -3.00 15.99
C ASP A 111 -5.07 -3.05 16.25
N LEU A 112 -5.69 -1.93 16.67
CA LEU A 112 -7.14 -1.80 16.78
C LEU A 112 -7.86 -2.09 15.46
N PHE A 113 -7.34 -1.57 14.34
CA PHE A 113 -7.88 -1.91 13.02
C PHE A 113 -7.81 -3.43 12.76
N LYS A 114 -6.65 -4.04 13.00
CA LYS A 114 -6.45 -5.48 12.73
C LYS A 114 -7.37 -6.36 13.55
N ASP A 115 -7.60 -6.02 14.81
CA ASP A 115 -8.46 -6.79 15.71
C ASP A 115 -9.92 -6.82 15.23
N ASN A 116 -10.38 -5.73 14.62
CA ASN A 116 -11.76 -5.58 14.13
C ASN A 116 -11.94 -5.97 12.65
N TYR A 117 -10.87 -5.94 11.85
CA TYR A 117 -10.90 -6.19 10.41
C TYR A 117 -9.89 -7.29 9.99
N GLN A 118 -9.90 -8.41 10.72
CA GLN A 118 -8.92 -9.50 10.61
C GLN A 118 -8.75 -10.08 9.20
N ASN A 119 -9.84 -10.10 8.41
CA ASN A 119 -9.86 -10.65 7.05
C ASN A 119 -9.58 -9.61 5.94
N ASN A 120 -9.06 -8.43 6.31
CA ASN A 120 -8.79 -7.36 5.36
C ASN A 120 -7.31 -6.97 5.34
N LYS A 121 -6.82 -6.57 4.17
CA LYS A 121 -5.50 -5.99 3.96
C LYS A 121 -5.61 -4.48 3.91
N ILE A 122 -4.80 -3.80 4.71
CA ILE A 122 -4.61 -2.35 4.60
C ILE A 122 -3.82 -2.06 3.32
N MET A 123 -4.38 -1.23 2.45
CA MET A 123 -3.70 -0.68 1.27
C MET A 123 -3.08 0.69 1.58
N HIS A 124 -3.83 1.55 2.28
CA HIS A 124 -3.36 2.87 2.70
C HIS A 124 -3.64 3.12 4.17
N PHE A 125 -2.68 3.74 4.86
CA PHE A 125 -2.81 4.17 6.24
C PHE A 125 -2.40 5.64 6.31
N VAL A 126 -3.39 6.54 6.45
CA VAL A 126 -3.19 7.98 6.26
C VAL A 126 -3.57 8.75 7.51
N ILE A 127 -2.71 9.67 7.93
CA ILE A 127 -3.05 10.63 8.99
C ILE A 127 -3.94 11.72 8.39
N ASN A 128 -5.18 11.80 8.87
CA ASN A 128 -6.11 12.86 8.49
C ASN A 128 -5.87 14.13 9.31
N ARG A 129 -5.64 13.95 10.62
CA ARG A 129 -5.51 15.05 11.56
C ARG A 129 -4.65 14.63 12.74
N CYS A 130 -3.81 15.55 13.19
CA CYS A 130 -3.09 15.40 14.45
C CYS A 130 -3.18 16.70 15.22
N LEU A 131 -3.92 16.71 16.32
CA LEU A 131 -4.09 17.88 17.18
C LEU A 131 -3.25 17.72 18.44
N ILE A 132 -2.54 18.77 18.83
CA ILE A 132 -1.92 18.90 20.16
C ILE A 132 -2.51 20.16 20.78
N ASP A 133 -3.20 20.00 21.91
CA ASP A 133 -3.92 21.08 22.61
C ASP A 133 -4.81 21.94 21.68
N GLY A 134 -5.42 21.27 20.69
CA GLY A 134 -6.31 21.89 19.70
C GLY A 134 -5.62 22.48 18.47
N ILE A 135 -4.29 22.53 18.42
CA ILE A 135 -3.52 23.01 17.26
C ILE A 135 -3.23 21.82 16.31
N ASN A 136 -3.51 21.98 15.02
CA ASN A 136 -3.27 20.93 14.02
C ASN A 136 -1.82 20.93 13.50
N TYR A 137 -1.18 19.76 13.54
CA TYR A 137 0.19 19.54 13.10
C TYR A 137 0.23 18.66 11.86
N THR A 138 0.99 19.10 10.86
CA THR A 138 1.21 18.37 9.59
C THR A 138 2.59 17.72 9.50
N SER A 139 3.51 18.05 10.42
CA SER A 139 4.82 17.40 10.52
C SER A 139 5.27 17.30 11.97
N PHE A 140 6.12 16.32 12.24
CA PHE A 140 6.67 15.99 13.55
C PHE A 140 8.20 16.02 13.52
N ASP A 141 8.75 17.13 13.00
CA ASP A 141 10.20 17.29 12.82
C ASP A 141 10.92 17.62 14.15
N LYS A 142 10.16 18.05 15.16
CA LYS A 142 10.66 18.42 16.49
C LYS A 142 9.68 17.94 17.56
N GLU A 143 10.17 17.82 18.79
CA GLU A 143 9.34 17.58 19.96
C GLU A 143 8.43 18.78 20.22
N ILE A 144 7.19 18.51 20.58
CA ILE A 144 6.15 19.53 20.76
C ILE A 144 5.67 19.49 22.21
N ASP A 145 5.58 20.65 22.84
CA ASP A 145 4.99 20.79 24.16
C ASP A 145 3.46 20.67 24.05
N GLY A 146 2.85 19.88 24.91
CA GLY A 146 1.40 19.81 25.00
C GLY A 146 0.89 18.71 25.92
N GLU A 147 -0.35 18.88 26.37
CA GLU A 147 -0.99 18.01 27.37
C GLU A 147 -1.83 16.91 26.74
N ASP A 148 -2.56 17.22 25.67
CA ASP A 148 -3.47 16.31 24.99
C ASP A 148 -3.10 16.18 23.50
N MET A 149 -2.93 14.95 23.04
CA MET A 149 -2.76 14.62 21.63
C MET A 149 -3.99 13.89 21.10
N ILE A 150 -4.54 14.33 19.98
CA ILE A 150 -5.60 13.65 19.24
C ILE A 150 -5.05 13.27 17.87
N ILE A 151 -5.16 12.01 17.50
CA ILE A 151 -4.80 11.54 16.16
C ILE A 151 -6.05 10.95 15.53
N GLU A 152 -6.37 11.40 14.32
CA GLU A 152 -7.37 10.78 13.46
C GLU A 152 -6.67 10.25 12.21
N VAL A 153 -6.93 8.99 11.90
CA VAL A 153 -6.37 8.29 10.75
C VAL A 153 -7.49 7.73 9.88
N ASN A 154 -7.18 7.52 8.61
CA ASN A 154 -8.01 6.81 7.66
C ASN A 154 -7.27 5.58 7.14
N PHE A 155 -7.93 4.43 7.23
CA PHE A 155 -7.50 3.19 6.62
C PHE A 155 -8.30 2.97 5.33
N ILE A 156 -7.59 2.71 4.23
CA ILE A 156 -8.18 2.20 3.00
C ILE A 156 -7.76 0.73 2.90
N TYR A 157 -8.74 -0.16 2.77
CA TYR A 157 -8.50 -1.60 2.88
C TYR A 157 -9.37 -2.41 1.93
N ILE A 158 -8.98 -3.66 1.73
CA ILE A 158 -9.63 -4.58 0.81
C ILE A 158 -9.62 -6.00 1.36
N SER A 159 -10.53 -6.85 0.90
CA SER A 159 -10.64 -8.24 1.34
C SER A 159 -9.35 -9.04 1.07
N ASN A 160 -8.86 -9.79 2.07
CA ASN A 160 -7.73 -10.69 1.91
C ASN A 160 -7.98 -11.78 0.86
N ASN A 161 -9.25 -12.17 0.65
CA ASN A 161 -9.60 -13.17 -0.36
C ASN A 161 -9.27 -12.67 -1.77
N LEU A 162 -9.66 -11.43 -2.09
CA LEU A 162 -9.38 -10.83 -3.39
C LEU A 162 -7.86 -10.69 -3.61
N VAL A 163 -7.13 -10.26 -2.59
CA VAL A 163 -5.66 -10.17 -2.64
C VAL A 163 -5.03 -11.54 -2.89
N LYS A 164 -5.56 -12.59 -2.24
CA LYS A 164 -5.08 -13.96 -2.42
C LYS A 164 -5.36 -14.49 -3.81
N GLU A 165 -6.53 -14.22 -4.38
CA GLU A 165 -6.88 -14.61 -5.75
C GLU A 165 -5.93 -13.97 -6.77
N ILE A 166 -5.65 -12.67 -6.64
CA ILE A 166 -4.67 -11.96 -7.48
C ILE A 166 -3.26 -12.55 -7.27
N SER A 167 -2.87 -12.81 -6.02
CA SER A 167 -1.56 -13.42 -5.69
C SER A 167 -1.41 -14.79 -6.35
N ASN A 168 -2.45 -15.64 -6.30
CA ASN A 168 -2.42 -16.98 -6.90
C ASN A 168 -2.19 -16.93 -8.42
N VAL A 169 -2.73 -15.91 -9.11
CA VAL A 169 -2.47 -15.73 -10.54
C VAL A 169 -1.02 -15.34 -10.79
N LEU A 170 -0.49 -14.38 -10.03
CA LEU A 170 0.89 -13.91 -10.15
C LEU A 170 1.93 -14.98 -9.77
N GLU A 171 1.62 -15.82 -8.79
CA GLU A 171 2.49 -16.90 -8.32
C GLU A 171 2.77 -17.96 -9.40
N LYS A 172 1.88 -18.14 -10.38
CA LYS A 172 2.14 -18.98 -11.56
C LYS A 172 3.38 -18.54 -12.36
N TYR A 173 3.69 -17.25 -12.28
CA TYR A 173 4.85 -16.62 -12.91
C TYR A 173 6.01 -16.39 -11.93
N GLN A 174 5.92 -16.91 -10.70
CA GLN A 174 6.87 -16.66 -9.61
C GLN A 174 6.99 -15.18 -9.22
N ILE A 175 5.97 -14.37 -9.53
CA ILE A 175 5.90 -12.95 -9.21
C ILE A 175 5.17 -12.76 -7.89
N LYS A 176 5.72 -11.92 -7.01
CA LYS A 176 5.06 -11.49 -5.77
C LYS A 176 4.47 -10.08 -5.89
N ILE A 177 3.37 -9.83 -5.20
CA ILE A 177 2.86 -8.45 -5.04
C ILE A 177 3.81 -7.72 -4.09
N ASP A 178 4.43 -6.66 -4.58
CA ASP A 178 5.33 -5.79 -3.82
C ASP A 178 4.53 -4.78 -2.97
N HIS A 179 3.70 -4.00 -3.65
CA HIS A 179 2.77 -3.04 -3.05
C HIS A 179 1.38 -3.18 -3.68
N LEU A 180 0.35 -2.80 -2.92
CA LEU A 180 -1.04 -2.80 -3.37
C LEU A 180 -1.65 -1.43 -3.08
N PHE A 181 -2.15 -0.76 -4.12
CA PHE A 181 -2.70 0.59 -4.05
C PHE A 181 -4.14 0.65 -4.57
N GLU A 182 -4.95 1.50 -3.97
CA GLU A 182 -6.26 1.87 -4.53
C GLU A 182 -6.09 3.00 -5.57
N LYS A 183 -6.61 2.77 -6.77
CA LYS A 183 -6.57 3.73 -7.87
C LYS A 183 -7.18 5.09 -7.51
N LYS A 184 -8.33 5.11 -6.84
CA LYS A 184 -9.07 6.36 -6.54
C LYS A 184 -8.26 7.24 -5.59
N TYR A 185 -7.68 6.67 -4.54
CA TYR A 185 -6.79 7.35 -3.62
C TYR A 185 -5.58 7.94 -4.32
N ILE A 186 -4.81 7.12 -5.07
CA ILE A 186 -3.58 7.60 -5.70
C ILE A 186 -3.87 8.67 -6.78
N LYS A 187 -5.00 8.57 -7.49
CA LYS A 187 -5.43 9.61 -8.44
C LYS A 187 -5.84 10.91 -7.75
N ASN A 188 -6.49 10.83 -6.59
CA ASN A 188 -6.92 12.02 -5.85
C ASN A 188 -5.73 12.83 -5.32
N LEU A 189 -4.64 12.16 -4.91
CA LEU A 189 -3.42 12.82 -4.44
C LEU A 189 -2.75 13.68 -5.52
N PHE A 190 -2.82 13.27 -6.78
CA PHE A 190 -2.21 13.96 -7.92
C PHE A 190 -3.26 14.56 -8.87
N LYS A 191 -4.43 14.91 -8.34
CA LYS A 191 -5.54 15.45 -9.13
C LYS A 191 -5.09 16.73 -9.84
N GLY A 192 -5.14 16.73 -11.17
CA GLY A 192 -4.70 17.84 -12.02
C GLY A 192 -3.32 17.64 -12.65
N GLU A 193 -2.55 16.63 -12.22
CA GLU A 193 -1.33 16.20 -12.91
C GLU A 193 -1.67 15.16 -13.97
N HIS A 194 -1.14 15.33 -15.18
CA HIS A 194 -1.26 14.34 -16.27
C HIS A 194 -0.10 13.34 -16.21
N LEU A 195 -0.14 12.45 -15.22
CA LEU A 195 0.88 11.41 -15.03
C LEU A 195 0.31 10.01 -15.27
N ASP A 196 1.15 9.13 -15.80
CA ASP A 196 0.86 7.70 -15.85
C ASP A 196 0.75 7.13 -14.42
N LEU A 197 -0.06 6.08 -14.26
CA LEU A 197 -0.31 5.46 -12.96
C LEU A 197 0.96 4.88 -12.31
N SER A 198 1.88 4.34 -13.10
CA SER A 198 3.17 3.86 -12.60
C SER A 198 4.00 4.97 -11.96
N LEU A 199 4.02 6.17 -12.56
CA LEU A 199 4.73 7.32 -12.00
C LEU A 199 4.08 7.83 -10.70
N ILE A 200 2.75 7.85 -10.66
CA ILE A 200 2.00 8.22 -9.46
C ILE A 200 2.31 7.24 -8.32
N ALA A 201 2.20 5.93 -8.59
CA ALA A 201 2.50 4.90 -7.61
C ALA A 201 3.96 4.95 -7.13
N PHE A 202 4.91 5.13 -8.06
CA PHE A 202 6.33 5.32 -7.73
C PHE A 202 6.58 6.51 -6.80
N LYS A 203 5.93 7.65 -7.08
CA LYS A 203 6.03 8.85 -6.25
C LYS A 203 5.52 8.58 -4.83
N ILE A 204 4.41 7.86 -4.69
CA ILE A 204 3.85 7.50 -3.37
C ILE A 204 4.81 6.58 -2.61
N GLN A 205 5.36 5.55 -3.26
CA GLN A 205 6.38 4.67 -2.66
C GLN A 205 7.62 5.45 -2.22
N SER A 206 7.98 6.50 -2.96
CA SER A 206 9.11 7.39 -2.66
C SER A 206 8.81 8.41 -1.55
N GLY A 207 7.64 8.36 -0.91
CA GLY A 207 7.29 9.20 0.24
C GLY A 207 6.78 10.60 -0.11
N HIS A 208 6.25 10.81 -1.33
CA HIS A 208 5.70 12.13 -1.70
C HIS A 208 4.50 12.54 -0.85
N ASN A 209 3.73 11.59 -0.29
CA ASN A 209 2.70 11.89 0.69
C ASN A 209 3.24 11.75 2.12
N LYS A 210 3.54 12.87 2.77
CA LYS A 210 4.06 12.91 4.14
C LYS A 210 3.09 12.39 5.20
N ASN A 211 1.79 12.35 4.89
CA ASN A 211 0.75 11.88 5.81
C ASN A 211 0.47 10.38 5.67
N GLU A 212 1.06 9.70 4.68
CA GLU A 212 0.89 8.26 4.49
C GLU A 212 1.96 7.49 5.26
N ILE A 213 1.50 6.49 6.02
CA ILE A 213 2.34 5.67 6.87
C ILE A 213 2.74 4.41 6.12
N THR A 214 4.04 4.28 5.85
CA THR A 214 4.61 3.08 5.25
C THR A 214 4.58 1.91 6.24
N LEU A 215 3.87 0.85 5.88
CA LEU A 215 3.78 -0.37 6.67
C LEU A 215 4.93 -1.32 6.33
N VAL A 216 5.95 -1.36 7.17
CA VAL A 216 7.05 -2.33 7.01
C VAL A 216 6.65 -3.66 7.68
N PRO A 217 6.72 -4.81 6.98
CA PRO A 217 6.49 -6.11 7.61
C PRO A 217 7.53 -6.34 8.72
N LYS A 218 7.08 -6.79 9.90
CA LYS A 218 8.00 -7.22 10.96
C LYS A 218 8.81 -8.39 10.41
N SER A 219 10.15 -8.32 10.51
CA SER A 219 10.97 -9.50 10.30
C SER A 219 10.49 -10.60 11.25
N MET A 220 10.35 -11.84 10.74
CA MET A 220 9.99 -12.98 11.59
C MET A 220 11.10 -13.17 12.63
N LYS A 221 10.95 -12.56 13.81
CA LYS A 221 11.74 -12.93 14.98
C LYS A 221 11.34 -14.35 15.33
N LYS A 222 12.33 -15.22 15.57
CA LYS A 222 12.06 -16.55 16.15
C LYS A 222 11.38 -16.31 17.49
N THR A 223 10.10 -16.67 17.60
CA THR A 223 9.36 -16.53 18.85
C THR A 223 10.01 -17.40 19.91
N GLY A 224 10.36 -16.78 21.04
CA GLY A 224 10.99 -17.46 22.16
C GLY A 224 10.02 -18.44 22.83
N PHE A 225 10.54 -19.40 23.59
CA PHE A 225 9.71 -20.39 24.31
C PHE A 225 8.62 -19.73 25.16
N PHE A 226 8.94 -18.64 25.87
CA PHE A 226 7.99 -17.91 26.71
C PHE A 226 6.89 -17.20 25.91
N GLU A 227 7.20 -16.61 24.75
CA GLU A 227 6.19 -15.98 23.90
C GLU A 227 5.19 -17.01 23.37
N LYS A 228 5.68 -18.20 22.98
CA LYS A 228 4.83 -19.32 22.59
C LYS A 228 3.98 -19.83 23.76
N PHE A 229 4.53 -19.84 24.97
CA PHE A 229 3.81 -20.29 26.17
C PHE A 229 2.64 -19.37 26.50
N PHE A 230 2.82 -18.04 26.49
CA PHE A 230 1.73 -17.12 26.82
C PHE A 230 0.62 -17.06 25.76
N GLN A 231 0.95 -17.31 24.48
CA GLN A 231 -0.06 -17.44 23.42
C GLN A 231 -1.01 -18.62 23.61
N LEU A 232 -0.66 -19.63 24.41
CA LEU A 232 -1.55 -20.76 24.72
C LEU A 232 -2.69 -20.38 25.69
N PHE A 233 -2.57 -19.24 26.36
CA PHE A 233 -3.53 -18.77 27.37
C PHE A 233 -4.35 -17.55 26.89
N SER A 234 -4.23 -17.18 25.62
CA SER A 234 -5.00 -16.11 24.97
C SER A 234 -6.03 -16.72 24.02
#